data_AF-A0A970ZEF7-F1
#
_entry.id   AF-A0A970ZEF7-F1
#
_cell.length_a   1.000
_cell.length_b   1.000
_cell.length_c   1.000
_cell.angle_alpha   90.00
_cell.angle_beta   90.00
_cell.angle_gamma   90.00
#
_symmetry.space_group_name_H-M   'P 1'
#
loop_
_entity.id
_entity.type
_entity.pdbx_description
1 polymer ?
#
loop_
_entity_poly.entity_id
_entity_poly.type
_entity_poly.pdbx_seq_one_letter_code
_entity_poly.pdbx_strand_id
1 'polypeptide(L)'
;MTAEEIIARLEGDYLERLKWFVLREFRVLPTSKEAREMSDEDIIICGAHMILDKRMCFDTSGFEEGCNGCFDEERFALLSEEKI
;
A
#
# COMPACT_ATOMS: atom_id res chain seq x y z
N MET A 1 26.01 -12.82 9.75
CA MET A 1 24.58 -12.62 9.54
C MET A 1 24.09 -13.72 8.61
N THR A 2 23.46 -14.75 9.18
CA THR A 2 22.84 -15.85 8.43
C THR A 2 21.45 -15.43 7.94
N ALA A 3 20.89 -16.17 6.98
CA ALA A 3 19.54 -15.89 6.50
C ALA A 3 18.49 -15.99 7.62
N GLU A 4 18.67 -16.93 8.56
CA GLU A 4 17.76 -17.14 9.69
C GLU A 4 17.77 -15.95 10.65
N GLU A 5 18.95 -15.37 10.92
CA GLU A 5 19.07 -14.16 11.75
C GLU A 5 18.38 -12.94 11.11
N ILE A 6 18.40 -12.84 9.78
CA ILE A 6 17.73 -11.77 9.04
C ILE A 6 16.22 -11.94 9.11
N ILE A 7 15.72 -13.16 8.93
CA ILE A 7 14.29 -13.47 9.03
C ILE A 7 13.77 -13.15 10.44
N ALA A 8 14.45 -13.61 11.48
CA ALA A 8 14.05 -13.34 12.87
C ALA A 8 14.02 -11.83 13.20
N ARG A 9 14.96 -11.06 12.66
CA ARG A 9 14.97 -9.59 12.81
C ARG A 9 13.78 -8.93 12.11
N LEU A 10 13.46 -9.38 10.89
CA LEU A 10 12.31 -8.89 10.13
C LEU A 10 10.99 -9.25 10.78
N GLU A 11 10.90 -10.39 11.47
CA GLU A 11 9.70 -10.77 12.21
C GLU A 11 9.37 -9.81 13.36
N GLY A 12 10.39 -9.24 14.00
CA GLY A 12 10.24 -8.25 15.06
C GLY A 12 10.02 -6.82 14.59
N ASP A 13 10.32 -6.52 13.32
CA ASP A 13 10.20 -5.17 12.75
C ASP A 13 8.94 -5.03 11.89
N TYR A 14 7.84 -4.65 12.55
CA TYR A 14 6.54 -4.48 11.90
C TYR A 14 6.54 -3.39 10.81
N LEU A 15 7.37 -2.35 10.98
CA LEU A 15 7.46 -1.25 10.05
C LEU A 15 8.18 -1.68 8.77
N GLU A 16 9.29 -2.42 8.88
CA GLU A 16 10.01 -2.97 7.73
C GLU A 16 9.15 -3.97 6.94
N ARG A 17 8.32 -4.76 7.64
CA ARG A 17 7.32 -5.63 6.99
C ARG A 17 6.22 -4.84 6.28
N LEU A 18 5.72 -3.78 6.89
CA LEU A 18 4.71 -2.91 6.26
C LEU A 18 5.28 -2.25 5.02
N LYS A 19 6.51 -1.72 5.09
CA LYS A 19 7.23 -1.12 3.97
C LYS A 19 7.36 -2.10 2.81
N TRP A 20 7.79 -3.33 3.09
CA TRP A 20 7.85 -4.38 2.05
C TRP A 20 6.48 -4.67 1.43
N PHE A 21 5.42 -4.73 2.24
CA PHE A 21 4.07 -5.01 1.77
C PHE A 21 3.52 -3.91 0.87
N VAL A 22 3.68 -2.64 1.27
CA VAL A 22 3.30 -1.46 0.49
C VAL A 22 4.05 -1.46 -0.84
N LEU A 23 5.38 -1.56 -0.81
CA LEU A 23 6.19 -1.57 -2.04
C LEU A 23 5.81 -2.71 -2.99
N ARG A 24 5.52 -3.89 -2.44
CA ARG A 24 5.06 -5.04 -3.24
C ARG A 24 3.72 -4.78 -3.92
N GLU A 25 2.77 -4.14 -3.24
CA GLU A 25 1.45 -3.85 -3.82
C GLU A 25 1.56 -2.83 -4.96
N PHE A 26 2.33 -1.77 -4.75
CA PHE A 26 2.59 -0.75 -5.77
C PHE A 26 3.58 -1.19 -6.85
N ARG A 27 4.08 -2.45 -6.78
CA ARG A 27 5.08 -3.02 -7.71
C ARG A 27 6.35 -2.19 -7.83
N VAL A 28 6.72 -1.48 -6.76
CA VAL A 28 7.93 -0.66 -6.69
C VAL A 28 9.05 -1.47 -6.05
N LEU A 29 10.24 -1.40 -6.65
CA LEU A 29 11.43 -2.03 -6.07
C LEU A 29 11.91 -1.22 -4.87
N PRO A 30 12.31 -1.86 -3.75
CA PRO A 30 12.88 -1.16 -2.59
C PRO A 30 14.19 -0.44 -2.91
N THR A 31 14.84 -0.78 -4.02
CA THR A 31 16.05 -0.11 -4.53
C THR A 31 15.75 1.15 -5.35
N SER A 32 14.49 1.38 -5.71
CA SER A 32 14.08 2.56 -6.47
C SER A 32 14.26 3.83 -5.65
N LYS A 33 14.49 4.95 -6.33
CA LYS A 33 14.73 6.25 -5.68
C LYS A 33 13.50 6.69 -4.88
N GLU A 34 12.33 6.47 -5.47
CA GLU A 34 11.01 6.76 -4.93
C GLU A 34 10.73 6.00 -3.62
N ALA A 35 11.17 4.74 -3.53
CA ALA A 35 11.04 3.93 -2.32
C ALA A 35 11.97 4.37 -1.17
N ARG A 36 13.08 5.05 -1.51
CA ARG A 36 14.04 5.61 -0.55
C ARG A 36 13.66 7.00 -0.08
N GLU A 37 12.94 7.76 -0.90
CA GLU A 37 12.45 9.10 -0.58
C GLU A 37 11.16 9.06 0.26
N MET A 38 10.43 7.94 0.30
CA MET A 38 9.28 7.76 1.19
C MET A 38 9.68 7.72 2.66
N SER A 39 9.06 8.58 3.46
CA SER A 39 9.19 8.59 4.91
C SER A 39 8.37 7.45 5.54
N ASP A 40 8.70 7.09 6.77
CA ASP A 40 7.99 6.05 7.50
C ASP A 40 6.51 6.41 7.70
N GLU A 41 6.19 7.70 7.84
CA GLU A 41 4.82 8.23 7.90
C GLU A 41 4.05 8.01 6.59
N ASP A 42 4.69 8.25 5.43
CA ASP A 42 4.08 8.02 4.12
C ASP A 42 3.73 6.53 3.92
N ILE A 43 4.62 5.63 4.37
CA ILE A 43 4.39 4.18 4.32
C ILE A 43 3.18 3.77 5.17
N ILE A 44 3.00 4.37 6.35
CA ILE A 44 1.85 4.12 7.23
C ILE A 44 0.56 4.60 6.56
N ILE A 45 0.58 5.80 5.95
CA ILE A 45 -0.57 6.36 5.23
C ILE A 45 -0.95 5.45 4.05
N CYS A 46 0.02 5.01 3.23
CA CYS A 46 -0.23 4.05 2.16
C CYS A 46 -0.83 2.73 2.69
N GLY A 47 -0.30 2.21 3.80
CA GLY A 47 -0.85 1.02 4.45
C GLY A 47 -2.29 1.20 4.92
N ALA A 48 -2.63 2.37 5.46
CA ALA A 48 -4.00 2.70 5.87
C ALA A 48 -4.95 2.77 4.66
N HIS A 49 -4.52 3.41 3.56
CA HIS A 49 -5.28 3.43 2.31
C HIS A 49 -5.56 2.02 1.79
N MET A 50 -4.56 1.13 1.79
CA MET A 50 -4.76 -0.27 1.36
C MET A 50 -5.79 -1.03 2.20
N ILE A 51 -5.88 -0.75 3.51
CA ILE A 51 -6.90 -1.35 4.38
C ILE A 51 -8.28 -0.76 4.06
N LEU A 52 -8.37 0.55 3.83
CA LEU A 52 -9.60 1.22 3.44
C LEU A 52 -10.12 0.72 2.09
N ASP A 53 -9.25 0.61 1.08
CA ASP A 53 -9.62 0.07 -0.23
C ASP A 53 -10.10 -1.38 -0.11
N LYS A 54 -9.41 -2.24 0.67
CA LYS A 54 -9.90 -3.59 0.95
C LYS A 54 -11.28 -3.60 1.59
N ARG A 55 -11.53 -2.73 2.58
CA ARG A 55 -12.84 -2.64 3.25
C ARG A 55 -13.92 -2.18 2.27
N MET A 56 -13.65 -1.15 1.47
CA MET A 56 -14.58 -0.68 0.45
C MET A 56 -14.90 -1.78 -0.57
N CYS A 57 -13.92 -2.58 -1.00
CA CYS A 57 -14.16 -3.74 -1.87
C CYS A 57 -15.02 -4.83 -1.21
N PHE A 58 -14.99 -4.99 0.12
CA PHE A 58 -15.85 -5.95 0.82
C PHE A 58 -17.29 -5.44 0.96
N ASP A 59 -17.47 -4.13 1.14
CA ASP A 59 -18.80 -3.51 1.25
C ASP A 59 -19.55 -3.46 -0.11
N THR A 60 -18.83 -3.48 -1.24
CA THR A 60 -19.40 -3.61 -2.60
C THR A 60 -19.56 -5.07 -3.06
N SER A 61 -20.00 -5.96 -2.17
CA SER A 61 -20.37 -7.35 -2.52
C SER A 61 -21.67 -7.45 -3.33
N GLY A 62 -21.70 -6.77 -4.47
CA GLY A 62 -22.34 -7.22 -5.69
C GLY A 62 -21.25 -7.38 -6.74
N PHE A 63 -20.64 -8.58 -6.82
CA PHE A 63 -19.81 -9.08 -7.94
C PHE A 63 -18.99 -8.02 -8.70
N GLU A 64 -17.71 -7.87 -8.37
CA GLU A 64 -16.67 -7.74 -9.39
C GLU A 64 -15.30 -8.05 -8.80
N GLU A 65 -14.64 -9.05 -9.39
CA GLU A 65 -13.21 -9.32 -9.24
C GLU A 65 -12.41 -8.13 -9.81
N GLY A 66 -12.35 -7.05 -9.04
CA GLY A 66 -11.60 -5.85 -9.37
C GLY A 66 -10.34 -5.78 -8.53
N CYS A 67 -9.25 -6.37 -9.03
CA CYS A 67 -7.89 -6.01 -8.64
C CYS A 67 -7.72 -4.47 -8.58
N ASN A 68 -6.72 -3.97 -7.84
CA ASN A 68 -6.19 -2.59 -7.89
C ASN A 68 -5.75 -2.09 -9.29
N GLY A 69 -6.23 -2.69 -10.38
CA GLY A 69 -5.90 -2.37 -11.76
C GLY A 69 -6.89 -1.45 -12.48
N CYS A 70 -8.07 -1.18 -11.93
CA CYS A 70 -9.00 -0.23 -12.55
C CYS A 70 -8.98 1.09 -11.77
N PHE A 71 -8.25 2.05 -12.33
CA PHE A 71 -8.40 3.47 -11.99
C PHE A 71 -9.88 3.85 -12.12
N ASP A 72 -10.48 4.23 -11.01
CA ASP A 72 -11.87 4.68 -10.95
C ASP A 72 -11.92 6.19 -11.21
N GLU A 73 -12.25 6.54 -12.46
CA GLU A 73 -12.28 7.92 -12.95
C GLU A 73 -13.36 8.75 -12.24
N GLU A 74 -14.48 8.13 -11.84
CA GLU A 74 -15.56 8.81 -11.12
C GLU A 74 -15.15 9.16 -9.68
N ARG A 75 -14.49 8.22 -8.98
CA ARG A 75 -13.91 8.47 -7.65
C ARG A 75 -12.82 9.54 -7.69
N PHE A 76 -11.97 9.55 -8.73
CA PHE A 76 -10.96 10.59 -8.91
C PHE A 76 -11.60 11.97 -9.18
N ALA A 77 -12.64 12.02 -10.02
CA ALA A 77 -13.36 13.25 -10.32
C ALA A 77 -13.98 13.86 -9.05
N LEU A 78 -14.64 13.05 -8.22
CA LEU A 78 -15.25 13.51 -6.95
C LEU A 78 -14.23 14.11 -5.98
N LEU A 79 -13.02 13.56 -5.91
CA LEU A 79 -11.93 14.10 -5.09
C LEU A 79 -11.32 15.37 -5.69
N SER A 80 -11.34 15.51 -7.02
CA SER A 80 -10.82 16.71 -7.70
C SER A 80 -11.77 17.91 -7.63
N GLU A 81 -13.04 17.68 -7.27
CA GLU A 81 -14.06 18.71 -7.12
C GLU A 81 -14.14 19.31 -5.71
N GLU A 82 -13.42 18.76 -4.72
CA GLU A 82 -13.08 19.48 -3.48
C GLU A 82 -11.97 20.50 -3.78
N LYS A 83 -12.33 21.49 -4.61
CA LYS A 83 -11.57 22.70 -4.86
C LYS A 83 -11.59 23.60 -3.62
N ILE A 84 -10.41 23.77 -3.01
CA ILE A 84 -10.04 25.02 -2.32
C ILE A 84 -9.88 26.13 -3.36
#